data_AF-A0A8B8GDW4-F1
#
_entry.id   AF-A0A8B8GDW4-F1
#
_cell.length_a   1.000
_cell.length_b   1.000
_cell.length_c   1.000
_cell.angle_alpha   90.00
_cell.angle_beta   90.00
_cell.angle_gamma   90.00
#
_symmetry.space_group_name_H-M   'P 1'
#
loop_
_entity.id
_entity.type
_entity.pdbx_description
1 polymer ?
#
loop_
_entity_poly.entity_id
_entity_poly.type
_entity_poly.pdbx_seq_one_letter_code
_entity_poly.pdbx_strand_id
1 'polypeptide(L)'
;MARRGLLTDDLSHVEFETSEDVEVMSTFDSMHLKEDLIRGIYSYGFERPSAIQQRAIKPMIKGRDVIAQAQSGTGKTATFSIAMLQIVDTQLRESQVLCLSPTRELAVQIQKV
;
A
#
# COMPACT_ATOMS: atom_id res chain seq x y z
N MET A 1 -36.76 -11.18 -11.37
CA MET A 1 -35.44 -11.01 -12.00
C MET A 1 -35.05 -9.53 -11.86
N ALA A 2 -34.48 -9.14 -10.70
CA ALA A 2 -34.15 -7.75 -10.39
C ALA A 2 -32.64 -7.55 -10.57
N ARG A 3 -32.26 -6.67 -11.50
CA ARG A 3 -30.86 -6.26 -11.71
C ARG A 3 -30.41 -5.44 -10.49
N ARG A 4 -29.53 -6.03 -9.68
CA ARG A 4 -28.82 -5.38 -8.57
C ARG A 4 -27.88 -4.34 -9.17
N GLY A 5 -28.24 -3.06 -9.05
CA GLY A 5 -27.40 -1.94 -9.45
C GLY A 5 -26.08 -2.00 -8.67
N LEU A 6 -24.96 -1.87 -9.40
CA LEU A 6 -23.64 -1.66 -8.82
C LEU A 6 -23.66 -0.32 -8.10
N LEU A 7 -23.74 -0.37 -6.77
CA LEU A 7 -23.28 0.71 -5.90
C LEU A 7 -21.77 0.78 -6.12
N THR A 8 -21.31 1.74 -6.92
CA THR A 8 -19.99 2.29 -6.74
C THR A 8 -20.01 2.97 -5.38
N ASP A 9 -19.53 2.28 -4.34
CA ASP A 9 -19.35 2.87 -3.02
C ASP A 9 -18.48 4.13 -3.18
N ASP A 10 -19.10 5.30 -3.04
CA ASP A 10 -18.41 6.58 -3.05
C ASP A 10 -17.60 6.70 -1.76
N LEU A 11 -16.31 6.39 -1.85
CA LEU A 11 -15.37 6.42 -0.73
C LEU A 11 -14.86 7.83 -0.42
N SER A 12 -15.35 8.88 -1.09
CA SER A 12 -14.90 10.26 -0.88
C SER A 12 -15.20 10.79 0.53
N HIS A 13 -16.18 10.19 1.22
CA HIS A 13 -16.62 10.56 2.57
C HIS A 13 -16.08 9.67 3.69
N VAL A 14 -15.18 8.73 3.40
CA VAL A 14 -14.59 7.89 4.45
C VAL A 14 -13.62 8.74 5.26
N GLU A 15 -13.97 9.05 6.51
CA GLU A 15 -13.04 9.67 7.46
C GLU A 15 -11.95 8.67 7.83
N PHE A 16 -10.69 9.07 7.60
CA PHE A 16 -9.53 8.28 7.98
C PHE A 16 -8.93 8.90 9.23
N GLU A 17 -9.06 8.19 10.35
CA GLU A 17 -8.36 8.52 11.58
C GLU A 17 -6.91 8.00 11.50
N THR A 18 -5.97 8.84 11.93
CA THR A 18 -4.56 8.49 12.02
C THR A 18 -3.97 9.04 13.31
N SER A 19 -2.91 8.42 13.80
CA SER A 19 -2.09 8.99 14.88
C SER A 19 -1.62 10.40 14.51
N GLU A 20 -1.46 11.26 15.51
CA GLU A 20 -1.18 12.71 15.34
C GLU A 20 0.04 13.00 14.45
N ASP A 21 1.08 12.16 14.52
CA ASP A 21 2.33 12.31 13.75
C ASP A 21 2.32 11.59 12.39
N VAL A 22 1.16 11.38 11.79
CA VAL A 22 1.03 10.79 10.44
C VAL A 22 0.79 11.89 9.43
N GLU A 23 1.84 12.21 8.68
CA GLU A 23 1.74 13.11 7.53
C GLU A 23 1.00 12.44 6.37
N VAL A 24 0.12 13.19 5.70
CA VAL A 24 -0.61 12.72 4.52
C VAL A 24 0.16 13.08 3.25
N MET A 25 0.65 12.06 2.54
CA MET A 25 1.43 12.21 1.32
C MET A 25 0.54 12.15 0.08
N SER A 26 0.30 13.27 -0.60
CA SER A 26 -0.67 13.36 -1.71
C SER A 26 -0.21 12.68 -3.02
N THR A 27 1.09 12.46 -3.21
CA THR A 27 1.65 11.78 -4.38
C THR A 27 2.67 10.72 -3.95
N PHE A 28 3.00 9.78 -4.85
CA PHE A 28 4.09 8.84 -4.60
C PHE A 28 5.45 9.56 -4.58
N ASP A 29 5.64 10.58 -5.42
CA ASP A 29 6.87 11.38 -5.47
C ASP A 29 7.18 12.06 -4.13
N SER A 30 6.15 12.56 -3.42
CA SER A 30 6.36 13.22 -2.12
C SER A 30 6.81 12.26 -1.02
N MET A 31 6.70 10.95 -1.23
CA MET A 31 7.11 9.93 -0.25
C MET A 31 8.63 9.69 -0.24
N HIS A 32 9.38 10.23 -1.23
CA HIS A 32 10.83 10.07 -1.37
C HIS A 32 11.25 8.58 -1.44
N LEU A 33 10.57 7.81 -2.30
CA LEU A 33 10.88 6.40 -2.55
C LEU A 33 12.07 6.26 -3.52
N LYS A 34 12.69 5.08 -3.55
CA LYS A 34 13.75 4.74 -4.52
C LYS A 34 13.25 4.96 -5.95
N GLU A 35 14.10 5.49 -6.82
CA GLU A 35 13.72 5.85 -8.20
C GLU A 35 13.18 4.65 -8.99
N ASP A 36 13.84 3.49 -8.86
CA ASP A 36 13.39 2.25 -9.51
C ASP A 36 12.01 1.79 -9.03
N LEU A 37 11.72 2.00 -7.74
CA LEU A 37 10.43 1.66 -7.16
C LEU A 37 9.34 2.62 -7.66
N ILE A 38 9.62 3.93 -7.72
CA ILE A 38 8.69 4.92 -8.30
C ILE A 38 8.36 4.57 -9.76
N ARG A 39 9.37 4.24 -10.56
CA ARG A 39 9.16 3.80 -11.95
C ARG A 39 8.29 2.56 -12.02
N GLY A 40 8.51 1.58 -11.13
CA GLY A 40 7.70 0.38 -11.02
C GLY A 40 6.23 0.68 -10.68
N ILE A 41 5.98 1.55 -9.71
CA ILE A 41 4.63 1.98 -9.28
C ILE A 41 3.84 2.56 -10.45
N TYR A 42 4.43 3.51 -11.19
CA TYR A 42 3.77 4.13 -12.34
C TYR A 42 3.60 3.15 -13.51
N SER A 43 4.58 2.29 -13.77
CA SER A 43 4.50 1.28 -14.84
C SER A 43 3.44 0.21 -14.55
N TYR A 44 3.17 -0.07 -13.27
CA TYR A 44 2.07 -0.94 -12.84
C TYR A 44 0.69 -0.32 -13.09
N GLY A 45 0.63 1.01 -13.30
CA GLY A 45 -0.61 1.75 -13.55
C GLY A 45 -1.17 2.51 -12.35
N PHE A 46 -0.41 2.66 -11.26
CA PHE A 46 -0.83 3.54 -10.17
C PHE A 46 -0.55 5.01 -10.52
N GLU A 47 -1.57 5.85 -10.52
CA GLU A 47 -1.41 7.29 -10.79
C GLU A 47 -1.33 8.13 -9.52
N ARG A 48 -2.19 7.84 -8.54
CA ARG A 48 -2.28 8.55 -7.26
C ARG A 48 -2.43 7.57 -6.11
N PRO A 49 -1.79 7.84 -4.95
CA PRO A 49 -1.95 7.00 -3.78
C PRO A 49 -3.39 7.06 -3.25
N SER A 50 -3.95 5.90 -2.90
CA SER A 50 -5.22 5.81 -2.17
C SER A 50 -5.08 6.37 -0.75
N ALA A 51 -6.18 6.69 -0.07
CA ALA A 51 -6.14 7.29 1.26
C ALA A 51 -5.31 6.50 2.29
N ILE A 52 -5.35 5.16 2.23
CA ILE A 52 -4.52 4.30 3.10
C ILE A 52 -3.04 4.36 2.70
N GLN A 53 -2.73 4.43 1.39
CA GLN A 53 -1.35 4.57 0.90
C GLN A 53 -0.73 5.92 1.29
N GLN A 54 -1.51 7.00 1.19
CA GLN A 54 -1.09 8.36 1.57
C GLN A 54 -0.64 8.45 3.03
N ARG A 55 -1.19 7.61 3.91
CA ARG A 55 -0.97 7.64 5.37
C ARG A 55 -0.02 6.57 5.86
N ALA A 56 -0.06 5.36 5.31
CA ALA A 56 0.60 4.20 5.91
C ALA A 56 1.98 3.88 5.32
N ILE A 57 2.29 4.29 4.08
CA ILE A 57 3.60 3.98 3.46
C ILE A 57 4.74 4.65 4.24
N LYS A 58 4.64 5.95 4.53
CA LYS A 58 5.73 6.70 5.17
C LYS A 58 6.06 6.20 6.59
N PRO A 59 5.08 5.93 7.46
CA PRO A 59 5.33 5.32 8.76
C PRO A 59 6.03 3.95 8.69
N MET A 60 5.60 3.08 7.76
CA MET A 60 6.20 1.75 7.57
C MET A 60 7.68 1.85 7.16
N ILE A 61 8.01 2.72 6.19
CA ILE A 61 9.41 2.86 5.74
C ILE A 61 10.30 3.58 6.76
N LYS A 62 9.71 4.31 7.71
CA LYS A 62 10.40 4.89 8.87
C LYS A 62 10.66 3.84 9.97
N GLY A 63 10.22 2.58 9.78
CA GLY A 63 10.41 1.50 10.74
C GLY A 63 9.48 1.55 11.95
N ARG A 64 8.35 2.27 11.86
CA ARG A 64 7.33 2.26 12.91
C ARG A 64 6.50 0.99 12.82
N ASP A 65 6.03 0.49 13.97
CA ASP A 65 4.95 -0.49 14.00
C ASP A 65 3.64 0.19 13.57
N VAL A 66 2.94 -0.41 12.60
CA VAL A 66 1.76 0.20 11.98
C VAL A 66 0.60 -0.77 11.99
N ILE A 67 -0.51 -0.33 12.58
CA ILE A 67 -1.83 -0.94 12.39
C ILE A 67 -2.56 -0.11 11.34
N ALA A 68 -2.85 -0.71 10.19
CA ALA A 68 -3.50 -0.07 9.06
C ALA A 68 -4.81 -0.77 8.72
N GLN A 69 -5.94 -0.06 8.86
CA GLN A 69 -7.26 -0.56 8.51
C GLN A 69 -7.84 0.24 7.34
N ALA A 70 -8.40 -0.46 6.36
CA ALA A 70 -9.21 0.13 5.30
C ALA A 70 -10.13 -0.94 4.70
N GLN A 71 -11.15 -0.51 3.93
CA GLN A 71 -12.06 -1.42 3.24
C GLN A 71 -11.34 -2.31 2.19
N SER A 72 -12.00 -3.37 1.72
CA SER A 72 -11.44 -4.20 0.64
C SER A 72 -11.27 -3.37 -0.63
N GLY A 73 -10.27 -3.70 -1.45
CA GLY A 73 -10.00 -3.00 -2.71
C GLY A 73 -9.35 -1.61 -2.60
N THR A 74 -9.07 -1.09 -1.40
CA THR A 74 -8.49 0.26 -1.22
C THR A 74 -6.97 0.33 -1.34
N GLY A 75 -6.30 -0.74 -1.81
CA GLY A 75 -4.86 -0.74 -2.06
C GLY A 75 -3.97 -1.12 -0.87
N LYS A 76 -4.52 -1.72 0.20
CA LYS A 76 -3.74 -2.18 1.37
C LYS A 76 -2.56 -3.09 1.01
N THR A 77 -2.75 -4.01 0.06
CA THR A 77 -1.67 -4.91 -0.39
C THR A 77 -0.53 -4.13 -1.02
N ALA A 78 -0.84 -3.22 -1.94
CA ALA A 78 0.16 -2.35 -2.54
C ALA A 78 0.86 -1.45 -1.50
N THR A 79 0.14 -0.99 -0.47
CA THR A 79 0.73 -0.19 0.62
C THR A 79 1.92 -0.90 1.27
N PHE A 80 1.73 -2.14 1.74
CA PHE A 80 2.83 -2.84 2.40
C PHE A 80 3.84 -3.38 1.37
N SER A 81 3.45 -3.80 0.17
CA SER A 81 4.39 -4.17 -0.92
C SER A 81 5.37 -3.05 -1.25
N ILE A 82 4.88 -1.82 -1.43
CA ILE A 82 5.72 -0.65 -1.69
C ILE A 82 6.66 -0.39 -0.50
N ALA A 83 6.15 -0.46 0.73
CA ALA A 83 6.97 -0.24 1.92
C ALA A 83 8.08 -1.29 2.05
N MET A 84 7.78 -2.57 1.81
CA MET A 84 8.75 -3.67 1.84
C MET A 84 9.83 -3.49 0.76
N LEU A 85 9.44 -3.19 -0.48
CA LEU A 85 10.40 -2.94 -1.57
C LEU A 85 11.27 -1.71 -1.31
N GLN A 86 10.74 -0.69 -0.63
CA GLN A 86 11.50 0.49 -0.26
C GLN A 86 12.64 0.17 0.71
N ILE A 87 12.42 -0.73 1.68
CA ILE A 87 13.41 -1.03 2.73
C ILE A 87 14.41 -2.12 2.35
N VAL A 88 14.07 -3.01 1.40
CA VAL A 88 14.96 -4.11 0.97
C VAL A 88 16.24 -3.58 0.33
N ASP A 89 17.38 -4.14 0.75
CA ASP A 89 18.67 -4.00 0.08
C ASP A 89 18.83 -5.09 -0.98
N THR A 90 18.88 -4.70 -2.26
CA THR A 90 18.98 -5.64 -3.39
C THR A 90 20.38 -6.23 -3.56
N GLN A 91 21.40 -5.72 -2.87
CA GLN A 91 22.75 -6.28 -2.90
C GLN A 91 22.88 -7.51 -1.98
N LEU A 92 22.02 -7.62 -0.96
CA LEU A 92 22.02 -8.71 0.01
C LEU A 92 21.05 -9.81 -0.41
N ARG A 93 21.58 -11.00 -0.74
CA ARG A 93 20.82 -12.16 -1.20
C ARG A 93 20.33 -13.04 -0.05
N GLU A 94 19.63 -12.42 0.89
CA GLU A 94 19.02 -13.09 2.05
C GLU A 94 17.58 -12.59 2.29
N SER A 95 16.81 -13.35 3.06
CA SER A 95 15.44 -12.98 3.40
C SER A 95 15.43 -11.81 4.39
N GLN A 96 15.03 -10.62 3.94
CA GLN A 96 15.01 -9.40 4.74
C GLN A 96 13.61 -9.01 5.26
N VAL A 97 12.57 -9.57 4.64
CA VAL A 97 11.18 -9.25 4.96
C VAL A 97 10.33 -10.52 4.94
N LEU A 98 9.45 -10.67 5.92
CA LEU A 98 8.49 -11.76 6.01
C LEU A 98 7.07 -11.22 5.94
N CYS A 99 6.30 -11.66 4.94
CA CYS A 99 4.88 -11.38 4.82
C CYS A 99 4.08 -12.65 5.13
N LEU A 100 3.24 -12.61 6.16
CA LEU A 100 2.36 -13.72 6.52
C LEU A 100 0.97 -13.47 5.96
N SER A 101 0.39 -14.51 5.36
CA SER A 101 -0.93 -14.49 4.74
C SER A 101 -1.78 -15.64 5.29
N PRO A 102 -3.10 -15.45 5.49
CA PRO A 102 -3.95 -16.49 6.04
C PRO A 102 -4.21 -17.64 5.06
N THR A 103 -3.98 -17.44 3.76
CA THR A 103 -4.09 -18.49 2.74
C THR A 103 -2.93 -18.48 1.77
N ARG A 104 -2.69 -19.62 1.13
CA ARG A 104 -1.65 -19.79 0.11
C ARG A 104 -1.96 -18.96 -1.14
N GLU A 105 -3.21 -18.90 -1.55
CA GLU A 105 -3.66 -18.17 -2.74
C GLU A 105 -3.38 -16.66 -2.57
N LEU A 106 -3.67 -16.13 -1.39
CA LEU A 106 -3.36 -14.74 -1.05
C LEU A 106 -1.85 -14.50 -1.01
N ALA A 107 -1.05 -15.43 -0.49
CA ALA A 107 0.41 -15.32 -0.51
C ALA A 107 0.95 -15.26 -1.95
N VAL A 108 0.42 -16.11 -2.84
CA VAL A 108 0.78 -16.10 -4.27
C VAL A 108 0.32 -14.83 -4.97
N GLN A 109 -0.83 -14.25 -4.59
CA GLN A 109 -1.27 -12.96 -5.12
C GLN A 109 -0.33 -11.84 -4.68
N ILE A 110 0.07 -11.80 -3.40
CA ILE A 110 1.01 -10.80 -2.86
C ILE A 110 2.35 -10.86 -3.60
N GLN A 111 2.85 -12.05 -3.91
CA GLN A 111 4.11 -12.23 -4.67
C GLN A 111 4.06 -11.59 -6.08
N LYS A 112 2.88 -11.47 -6.69
CA LYS A 112 2.69 -10.97 -8.06
C LYS A 112 2.40 -9.47 -8.13
N VAL A 113 2.14 -8.83 -6.98
CA VAL A 113 1.98 -7.38 -6.86
C VAL A 113 3.35 -6.73 -6.91
#